data_AF-A0A849SWE8-F1
#
_entry.id   AF-A0A849SWE8-F1
#
_cell.length_a   1.000
_cell.length_b   1.000
_cell.length_c   1.000
_cell.angle_alpha   90.00
_cell.angle_beta   90.00
_cell.angle_gamma   90.00
#
_symmetry.space_group_name_H-M   'P 1'
#
loop_
_entity.id
_entity.type
_entity.pdbx_description
1 polymer ?
#
loop_
_entity_poly.entity_id
_entity_poly.type
_entity_poly.pdbx_seq_one_letter_code
_entity_poly.pdbx_strand_id
1 'polypeptide(L)'
;MGRQANKLKVEECNEIILSEFSKFKEKRPIFEIPLKNFLMSSFAVFALKSPSLLQFENQLKEHKIRMHNLNSLFKIDRVPSDTHLRDILETVEYNQYRPLFQRLFHIFKDQKR
;
A
#
# COMPACT_ATOMS: atom_id res chain seq x y z
N MET A 1 36.94 3.61 2.73
CA MET A 1 35.94 3.58 1.62
C MET A 1 34.58 3.86 2.22
N GLY A 2 34.06 5.07 2.07
CA GLY A 2 32.75 5.44 2.64
C GLY A 2 31.64 4.70 1.90
N ARG A 3 30.79 3.96 2.64
CA ARG A 3 29.53 3.47 2.10
C ARG A 3 28.69 4.68 1.74
N GLN A 4 28.42 4.87 0.47
CA GLN A 4 27.48 5.88 0.01
C GLN A 4 26.09 5.43 0.47
N ALA A 5 25.48 6.16 1.40
CA ALA A 5 24.10 5.89 1.82
C ALA A 5 23.18 6.10 0.61
N ASN A 6 22.74 4.99 0.00
CA ASN A 6 21.76 5.03 -1.09
C ASN A 6 20.46 5.58 -0.53
N LYS A 7 20.07 6.81 -0.88
CA LYS A 7 18.78 7.37 -0.50
C LYS A 7 17.66 6.50 -1.06
N LEU A 8 16.82 5.95 -0.19
CA LEU A 8 15.67 5.13 -0.59
C LEU A 8 14.68 6.00 -1.39
N LYS A 9 14.35 5.58 -2.61
CA LYS A 9 13.33 6.24 -3.42
C LYS A 9 11.92 5.83 -2.95
N VAL A 10 10.92 6.64 -3.31
CA VAL A 10 9.53 6.37 -2.93
C VAL A 10 9.06 5.06 -3.57
N GLU A 11 9.45 4.78 -4.81
CA GLU A 11 9.09 3.55 -5.51
C GLU A 11 9.62 2.32 -4.77
N GLU A 12 10.89 2.35 -4.35
CA GLU A 12 11.53 1.26 -3.60
C GLU A 12 10.83 1.04 -2.24
N CYS A 13 10.43 2.13 -1.58
CA CYS A 13 9.68 2.07 -0.34
C CYS A 13 8.30 1.41 -0.55
N ASN A 14 7.59 1.79 -1.61
CA ASN A 14 6.30 1.19 -1.98
C ASN A 14 6.44 -0.30 -2.32
N GLU A 15 7.52 -0.71 -2.98
CA GLU A 15 7.81 -2.12 -3.26
C GLU A 15 8.05 -2.91 -1.98
N ILE A 16 8.77 -2.33 -1.00
CA ILE A 16 8.93 -2.94 0.33
C ILE A 16 7.58 -3.11 1.00
N ILE A 17 6.74 -2.07 1.04
CA ILE A 17 5.41 -2.12 1.63
C ILE A 17 4.56 -3.22 0.96
N LEU A 18 4.53 -3.24 -0.38
CA LEU A 18 3.82 -4.26 -1.15
C LEU A 18 4.31 -5.68 -0.82
N SER A 19 5.63 -5.86 -0.69
CA SER A 19 6.24 -7.16 -0.37
C SER A 19 5.92 -7.65 1.05
N GLU A 20 5.62 -6.74 1.98
CA GLU A 20 5.18 -7.10 3.33
C GLU A 20 3.68 -7.35 3.37
N PHE A 21 2.87 -6.55 2.68
CA PHE A 21 1.43 -6.77 2.55
C PHE A 21 1.08 -8.09 1.86
N SER A 22 1.91 -8.57 0.93
CA SER A 22 1.70 -9.90 0.32
C SER A 22 1.88 -11.06 1.30
N LYS A 23 2.51 -10.84 2.46
CA LYS A 23 2.71 -11.84 3.52
C LYS A 23 1.61 -11.81 4.58
N PHE A 24 0.69 -10.84 4.52
CA PHE A 24 -0.41 -10.77 5.48
C PHE A 24 -1.28 -12.02 5.34
N LYS A 25 -1.62 -12.63 6.47
CA LYS A 25 -2.53 -13.76 6.50
C LYS A 25 -3.93 -13.27 6.15
N GLU A 26 -4.49 -13.91 5.13
CA GLU A 26 -5.86 -13.71 4.67
C GLU A 26 -6.77 -14.67 5.45
N LYS A 27 -7.71 -14.13 6.22
CA LYS A 27 -8.73 -14.95 6.93
C LYS A 27 -10.00 -15.17 6.11
N ARG A 28 -10.09 -14.50 4.96
CA ARG A 28 -11.27 -14.42 4.11
C ARG A 28 -11.30 -15.57 3.09
N PRO A 29 -12.50 -15.95 2.59
CA PRO A 29 -12.59 -16.81 1.41
C PRO A 29 -11.92 -16.14 0.20
N ILE A 30 -11.55 -16.92 -0.82
CA ILE A 30 -10.92 -16.39 -2.03
C ILE A 30 -11.86 -15.38 -2.69
N PHE A 31 -11.42 -14.13 -2.79
CA PHE A 31 -12.11 -13.04 -3.48
C PHE A 31 -11.41 -12.71 -4.82
N GLU A 32 -12.13 -12.02 -5.71
CA GLU A 32 -11.55 -11.53 -6.98
C GLU A 32 -10.38 -10.56 -6.80
N ILE A 33 -10.31 -9.87 -5.66
CA ILE A 33 -9.27 -8.89 -5.34
C ILE A 33 -8.41 -9.44 -4.19
N PRO A 34 -7.09 -9.62 -4.39
CA PRO A 34 -6.18 -10.06 -3.34
C PRO A 34 -6.07 -9.04 -2.19
N LEU A 35 -5.88 -9.49 -0.93
CA LEU A 35 -5.71 -8.59 0.22
C LEU A 35 -4.63 -7.53 0.03
N LYS A 36 -3.50 -7.88 -0.61
CA LYS A 36 -2.42 -6.92 -0.88
C LYS A 36 -2.93 -5.68 -1.65
N ASN A 37 -3.91 -5.84 -2.55
CA ASN A 37 -4.47 -4.75 -3.34
C ASN A 37 -5.40 -3.87 -2.49
N PHE A 38 -6.16 -4.47 -1.56
CA PHE A 38 -6.91 -3.72 -0.55
C PHE A 38 -5.97 -2.88 0.32
N LEU A 39 -4.93 -3.50 0.86
CA LEU A 39 -3.96 -2.83 1.73
C LEU A 39 -3.20 -1.71 1.00
N MET A 40 -2.72 -1.96 -0.22
CA MET A 40 -2.06 -0.93 -1.02
C MET A 40 -3.03 0.19 -1.41
N SER A 41 -4.28 -0.11 -1.73
CA SER A 41 -5.30 0.92 -2.02
C SER A 41 -5.55 1.80 -0.81
N SER A 42 -5.69 1.20 0.38
CA SER A 42 -5.83 1.95 1.63
C SER A 42 -4.63 2.86 1.88
N PHE A 43 -3.41 2.34 1.69
CA PHE A 43 -2.19 3.11 1.82
C PHE A 43 -2.14 4.27 0.82
N ALA A 44 -2.52 4.04 -0.44
CA ALA A 44 -2.53 5.07 -1.49
C ALA A 44 -3.50 6.21 -1.17
N VAL A 45 -4.68 5.92 -0.61
CA VAL A 45 -5.65 6.94 -0.16
C VAL A 45 -4.98 7.91 0.81
N PHE A 46 -4.29 7.39 1.82
CA PHE A 46 -3.62 8.19 2.84
C PHE A 46 -2.39 8.90 2.28
N ALA A 47 -1.56 8.20 1.50
CA ALA A 47 -0.34 8.77 0.90
C ALA A 47 -0.64 9.94 -0.04
N LEU A 48 -1.74 9.85 -0.80
CA LEU A 48 -2.19 10.89 -1.73
C LEU A 48 -3.08 11.96 -1.07
N LYS A 49 -3.32 11.86 0.24
CA LYS A 49 -4.19 12.77 1.00
C LYS A 49 -5.58 12.92 0.34
N SER A 50 -6.15 11.80 -0.08
CA SER A 50 -7.49 11.80 -0.67
C SER A 50 -8.51 12.23 0.38
N PRO A 51 -9.47 13.12 0.05
CA PRO A 51 -10.38 13.69 1.05
C PRO A 51 -11.38 12.66 1.59
N SER A 52 -11.68 11.62 0.83
CA SER A 52 -12.44 10.46 1.27
C SER A 52 -12.17 9.26 0.36
N LEU A 53 -12.53 8.06 0.82
CA LEU A 53 -12.47 6.84 0.03
C LEU A 53 -13.42 6.88 -1.18
N LEU A 54 -14.63 7.41 -1.00
CA LEU A 54 -15.58 7.62 -2.11
C LEU A 54 -15.00 8.57 -3.16
N GLN A 55 -14.37 9.68 -2.75
CA GLN A 55 -13.74 10.60 -3.70
C GLN A 55 -12.58 9.94 -4.43
N PHE A 56 -11.78 9.13 -3.73
CA PHE A 56 -10.70 8.36 -4.34
C PHE A 56 -11.24 7.41 -5.42
N GLU A 57 -12.31 6.66 -5.12
CA GLU A 57 -12.97 5.78 -6.08
C GLU A 57 -13.53 6.54 -7.30
N ASN A 58 -14.23 7.66 -7.07
CA ASN A 58 -14.79 8.48 -8.16
C ASN A 58 -13.69 9.04 -9.08
N GLN A 59 -12.62 9.56 -8.48
CA GLN A 59 -11.47 10.08 -9.23
C GLN A 59 -10.82 9.03 -10.13
N LEU A 60 -10.90 7.74 -9.77
CA LEU A 60 -10.36 6.65 -10.59
C LEU A 60 -11.28 6.23 -11.72
N LYS A 61 -12.60 6.29 -11.49
CA LYS A 61 -13.60 6.05 -12.54
C LYS A 61 -13.56 7.14 -13.61
N GLU A 62 -13.37 8.39 -13.20
CA GLU A 62 -13.40 9.56 -14.08
C GLU A 62 -12.07 9.77 -14.84
N HIS A 63 -10.93 9.38 -14.26
CA HIS A 63 -9.61 9.69 -14.82
C HIS A 63 -8.73 8.44 -15.02
N LYS A 64 -8.76 7.88 -16.24
CA LYS A 64 -7.92 6.72 -16.63
C LYS A 64 -6.42 6.93 -16.38
N ILE A 65 -5.91 8.15 -16.58
CA ILE A 65 -4.51 8.50 -16.31
C ILE A 65 -4.17 8.31 -14.83
N ARG A 66 -5.10 8.65 -13.94
CA ARG A 66 -4.89 8.54 -12.50
C ARG A 66 -4.78 7.07 -12.07
N MET A 67 -5.59 6.19 -12.67
CA MET A 67 -5.48 4.74 -12.48
C MET A 67 -4.13 4.20 -12.96
N HIS A 68 -3.65 4.65 -14.12
CA HIS A 68 -2.32 4.28 -14.63
C HIS A 68 -1.20 4.70 -13.66
N ASN A 69 -1.27 5.93 -13.12
CA ASN A 69 -0.28 6.43 -12.16
C ASN A 69 -0.30 5.63 -10.85
N LEU A 70 -1.49 5.26 -10.36
CA LEU A 70 -1.62 4.39 -9.18
C LEU A 70 -1.00 3.01 -9.42
N ASN A 71 -1.26 2.41 -10.58
CA ASN A 71 -0.64 1.14 -10.92
C ASN A 71 0.89 1.27 -10.96
N SER A 72 1.41 2.33 -11.59
CA SER A 72 2.86 2.55 -11.68
C SER A 72 3.53 2.72 -10.31
N LEU A 73 2.97 3.59 -9.46
CA LEU A 73 3.57 3.98 -8.17
C LEU A 73 3.26 3.03 -7.01
N PHE A 74 2.05 2.48 -6.96
CA PHE A 74 1.56 1.67 -5.84
C PHE A 74 1.30 0.21 -6.21
N LYS A 75 1.50 -0.17 -7.49
CA LYS A 75 1.29 -1.55 -8.00
C LYS A 75 -0.12 -2.07 -7.73
N ILE A 76 -1.10 -1.17 -7.80
CA ILE A 76 -2.53 -1.50 -7.62
C ILE A 76 -3.14 -1.77 -8.99
N ASP A 77 -3.57 -3.02 -9.22
CA ASP A 77 -4.22 -3.42 -10.47
C ASP A 77 -5.72 -3.12 -10.47
N ARG A 78 -6.35 -3.29 -9.30
CA ARG A 78 -7.79 -3.07 -9.11
C ARG A 78 -8.03 -2.44 -7.77
N VAL A 79 -8.72 -1.30 -7.79
CA VAL A 79 -9.14 -0.60 -6.57
C VAL A 79 -10.51 -1.13 -6.15
N PRO A 80 -10.67 -1.59 -4.90
CA PRO A 80 -11.97 -2.00 -4.37
C PRO A 80 -12.89 -0.79 -4.17
N SER A 81 -14.21 -1.01 -4.08
CA SER A 81 -15.12 0.08 -3.72
C SER A 81 -14.91 0.52 -2.27
N ASP A 82 -15.33 1.75 -1.95
CA ASP A 82 -15.23 2.32 -0.60
C ASP A 82 -15.72 1.35 0.49
N THR A 83 -16.96 0.84 0.36
CA THR A 83 -17.56 -0.09 1.32
C THR A 83 -16.72 -1.35 1.51
N HIS A 84 -16.36 -2.02 0.41
CA HIS A 84 -15.54 -3.22 0.47
C HIS A 84 -14.18 -2.94 1.10
N LEU A 85 -13.56 -1.79 0.80
CA LEU A 85 -12.27 -1.44 1.38
C LEU A 85 -12.36 -1.32 2.91
N ARG A 86 -13.41 -0.67 3.44
CA ARG A 86 -13.61 -0.57 4.90
C ARG A 86 -13.82 -1.94 5.53
N ASP A 87 -14.76 -2.72 4.99
CA ASP A 87 -15.11 -4.03 5.53
C ASP A 87 -13.88 -4.96 5.57
N ILE A 88 -13.03 -4.93 4.54
CA ILE A 88 -11.83 -5.76 4.51
C ILE A 88 -10.80 -5.27 5.54
N LEU A 89 -10.58 -3.96 5.67
CA LEU A 89 -9.60 -3.42 6.61
C LEU A 89 -9.94 -3.76 8.06
N GLU A 90 -11.23 -3.84 8.41
CA GLU A 90 -11.68 -4.25 9.74
C GLU A 90 -11.30 -5.70 10.08
N THR A 91 -11.11 -6.56 9.08
CA THR A 91 -10.70 -7.97 9.29
C THR A 91 -9.19 -8.15 9.49
N VAL A 92 -8.38 -7.12 9.26
CA VAL A 92 -6.92 -7.21 9.29
C VAL A 92 -6.40 -7.04 10.71
N GLU A 93 -5.79 -8.10 11.24
CA GLU A 93 -5.16 -8.07 12.56
C GLU A 93 -3.99 -7.07 12.62
N TYR A 94 -4.05 -6.12 13.55
CA TYR A 94 -3.03 -5.06 13.72
C TYR A 94 -1.60 -5.61 13.94
N ASN A 95 -1.49 -6.79 14.56
CA ASN A 95 -0.21 -7.45 14.81
C ASN A 95 0.57 -7.76 13.52
N GLN A 96 -0.11 -7.88 12.39
CA GLN A 96 0.51 -8.17 11.09
C GLN A 96 1.28 -6.98 10.51
N TYR A 97 1.03 -5.76 10.98
CA TYR A 97 1.77 -4.57 10.55
C TYR A 97 3.14 -4.46 11.23
N ARG A 98 3.39 -5.17 12.33
CA ARG A 98 4.63 -5.06 13.10
C ARG A 98 5.89 -5.37 12.26
N PRO A 99 5.97 -6.46 11.47
CA PRO A 99 7.12 -6.74 10.63
C PRO A 99 7.39 -5.66 9.59
N LEU A 100 6.32 -5.09 9.00
CA LEU A 100 6.43 -3.98 8.05
C LEU A 100 7.12 -2.77 8.69
N PHE A 101 6.63 -2.31 9.84
CA PHE A 101 7.23 -1.17 10.53
C PHE A 101 8.67 -1.44 10.96
N GLN A 102 8.97 -2.65 11.45
CA GLN A 102 10.33 -3.03 11.84
C GLN A 102 11.28 -2.99 10.64
N ARG A 103 10.86 -3.53 9.50
CA ARG A 103 11.67 -3.55 8.27
C ARG A 103 11.93 -2.13 7.77
N LEU A 104 10.90 -1.30 7.66
CA LEU A 104 11.04 0.11 7.26
C LEU A 104 11.96 0.88 8.22
N PHE A 105 11.77 0.71 9.53
CA PHE A 105 12.61 1.37 10.54
C PHE A 105 14.08 0.96 10.43
N HIS A 106 14.37 -0.33 10.22
CA HIS A 106 15.73 -0.81 10.04
C HIS A 106 16.40 -0.18 8.83
N ILE A 107 15.70 -0.16 7.68
CA ILE A 107 16.19 0.45 6.44
C ILE A 107 16.49 1.94 6.64
N PHE A 108 15.56 2.70 7.25
CA PHE A 108 15.74 4.14 7.47
C PHE A 108 16.82 4.47 8.50
N LYS A 109 17.01 3.63 9.52
CA LYS A 109 18.07 3.80 10.52
C LYS A 109 19.45 3.64 9.88
N ASP A 110 19.60 2.68 8.97
CA ASP A 110 20.86 2.41 8.28
C ASP A 110 21.22 3.51 7.27
N GLN A 111 20.26 4.32 6.82
CA GLN A 111 20.51 5.48 5.95
C GLN A 111 21.06 6.71 6.68
N LYS A 112 20.89 6.78 8.01
CA LYS A 112 21.37 7.90 8.85
C LYS A 112 22.79 7.68 9.40
N ARG A 113 23.47 6.60 9.03
CA ARG A 113 24.85 6.29 9.39
C ARG A 113 25.77 6.45 8.20
#